data_AF-A0A6V7RMT4-F1
#
_entry.id   AF-A0A6V7RMT4-F1
#
_cell.length_a   1.000
_cell.length_b   1.000
_cell.length_c   1.000
_cell.angle_alpha   90.00
_cell.angle_beta   90.00
_cell.angle_gamma   90.00
#
_symmetry.space_group_name_H-M   'P 1'
#
loop_
_entity.id
_entity.type
_entity.pdbx_description
1 polymer ?
#
loop_
_entity_poly.entity_id
_entity_poly.type
_entity_poly.pdbx_seq_one_letter_code
_entity_poly.pdbx_strand_id
1 'polypeptide(L)' 'MKLELQKSFNVLLIVIALGAIYYFIAPHVAGLLKIAIIVLFIVIALYSLSTIFKREYDE' A
#
# COMPACT_ATOMS: atom_id res chain seq x y z
N MET A 1 -24.43 -0.86 1.29
CA MET A 1 -23.48 -0.35 0.27
C MET A 1 -22.13 0.11 0.82
N LYS A 2 -22.05 1.07 1.76
CA LYS A 2 -20.74 1.57 2.27
C LYS A 2 -19.84 0.49 2.92
N LEU A 3 -20.43 -0.45 3.66
CA LEU A 3 -19.72 -1.49 4.39
C LEU A 3 -19.11 -2.57 3.47
N GLU A 4 -19.81 -2.90 2.39
CA GLU A 4 -19.30 -3.84 1.37
C GLU A 4 -18.18 -3.22 0.54
N LEU A 5 -18.28 -1.91 0.24
CA LEU A 5 -17.22 -1.17 -0.44
C LEU A 5 -15.93 -1.13 0.39
N GLN A 6 -16.04 -0.87 1.70
CA GLN A 6 -14.90 -0.90 2.62
C GLN A 6 -14.29 -2.31 2.75
N LYS A 7 -15.12 -3.36 2.85
CA LYS A 7 -14.63 -4.75 2.87
C LYS A 7 -13.86 -5.09 1.60
N SER A 8 -14.39 -4.75 0.42
CA SER A 8 -13.70 -4.99 -0.85
C SER A 8 -12.39 -4.22 -0.95
N PHE A 9 -12.34 -2.98 -0.45
CA PHE A 9 -11.11 -2.18 -0.43
C PHE A 9 -10.05 -2.76 0.51
N ASN A 10 -10.46 -3.25 1.68
CA ASN A 10 -9.55 -3.93 2.61
C ASN A 10 -9.02 -5.24 2.04
N VAL A 11 -9.86 -6.03 1.37
CA VAL A 11 -9.42 -7.26 0.69
C VAL A 11 -8.42 -6.94 -0.41
N LEU A 12 -8.66 -5.89 -1.20
CA LEU A 12 -7.73 -5.43 -2.23
C LEU A 12 -6.37 -5.04 -1.63
N LEU A 13 -6.37 -4.27 -0.54
CA LEU A 13 -5.15 -3.89 0.18
C LEU A 13 -4.38 -5.09 0.71
N ILE A 14 -5.08 -6.10 1.25
CA ILE A 14 -4.45 -7.34 1.73
C ILE A 14 -3.80 -8.11 0.58
N VAL A 15 -4.46 -8.23 -0.57
CA VAL A 15 -3.90 -8.91 -1.76
C VAL A 15 -2.66 -8.17 -2.26
N ILE A 16 -2.71 -6.83 -2.31
CA ILE A 16 -1.57 -5.98 -2.68
C ILE A 16 -0.39 -6.18 -1.71
N ALA A 17 -0.66 -6.22 -0.40
CA ALA A 17 0.37 -6.45 0.61
C ALA A 17 0.99 -7.85 0.48
N LEU A 18 0.18 -8.90 0.29
CA LEU A 18 0.68 -10.27 0.08
C LEU A 18 1.53 -10.39 -1.19
N GLY A 19 1.12 -9.73 -2.28
CA GLY A 19 1.90 -9.67 -3.51
C GLY A 19 3.26 -8.98 -3.32
N ALA A 20 3.28 -7.87 -2.58
CA ALA A 20 4.52 -7.18 -2.23
C ALA A 20 5.46 -8.05 -1.37
N ILE A 21 4.91 -8.75 -0.36
CA ILE A 21 5.66 -9.68 0.49
C ILE A 21 6.23 -10.83 -0.33
N TYR A 22 5.42 -11.47 -1.18
CA TYR A 22 5.86 -12.55 -2.06
C TYR A 22 7.00 -12.11 -2.98
N TYR A 23 6.86 -10.93 -3.60
CA TYR A 23 7.89 -10.34 -4.45
C TYR A 23 9.20 -10.06 -3.69
N PHE A 24 9.08 -9.68 -2.41
CA PHE A 24 10.24 -9.40 -1.58
C PHE A 24 11.03 -10.66 -1.20
N ILE A 25 10.31 -11.74 -0.88
CA ILE A 25 10.87 -13.03 -0.47
C ILE A 25 11.36 -13.82 -1.69
N ALA A 26 10.81 -13.56 -2.89
CA ALA A 26 11.23 -14.22 -4.12
C ALA A 26 12.74 -14.02 -4.38
N PRO A 27 13.54 -15.10 -4.45
CA PRO A 27 14.99 -15.02 -4.58
C PRO A 27 15.46 -14.56 -5.96
N HIS A 28 14.58 -14.60 -6.97
CA HIS A 28 14.93 -14.44 -8.39
C HIS A 28 14.66 -13.02 -8.91
N VAL A 29 14.12 -12.16 -8.04
CA VAL A 29 13.77 -10.80 -8.39
C VAL A 29 15.01 -9.91 -8.24
N ALA A 30 15.40 -9.25 -9.33
CA ALA A 30 16.51 -8.31 -9.35
C ALA A 30 16.35 -7.24 -8.25
N GLY A 31 17.38 -7.04 -7.43
CA GLY A 31 17.32 -6.15 -6.26
C GLY A 31 16.89 -4.72 -6.57
N LEU A 32 17.19 -4.22 -7.77
CA LEU A 32 16.74 -2.91 -8.27
C LEU A 32 15.23 -2.77 -8.35
N LEU A 33 14.50 -3.80 -8.79
CA LEU A 33 13.04 -3.76 -8.85
C LEU A 33 12.42 -3.84 -7.45
N LYS A 34 13.05 -4.58 -6.51
CA LYS A 34 12.60 -4.60 -5.10
C LYS A 34 12.66 -3.21 -4.49
N ILE A 35 13.76 -2.49 -4.70
CA ILE A 35 13.94 -1.12 -4.21
C ILE A 35 12.91 -0.18 -4.82
N ALA A 36 12.70 -0.23 -6.14
CA ALA A 36 11.73 0.63 -6.82
C ALA A 36 10.30 0.43 -6.28
N ILE A 37 9.89 -0.82 -6.04
CA ILE A 37 8.56 -1.13 -5.49
C ILE A 37 8.43 -0.68 -4.04
N ILE A 38 9.46 -0.87 -3.20
CA ILE A 38 9.43 -0.33 -1.81
C ILE A 38 9.23 1.18 -1.83
N VAL A 39 10.02 1.89 -2.64
CA VAL A 39 9.95 3.35 -2.72
C VAL A 39 8.55 3.78 -3.14
N LEU A 40 7.94 3.10 -4.12
CA LEU A 40 6.57 3.37 -4.54
C LEU A 40 5.56 3.17 -3.38
N PHE A 41 5.66 2.08 -2.62
CA PHE A 41 4.80 1.83 -1.46
C PHE A 41 4.96 2.87 -0.37
N ILE A 42 6.20 3.31 -0.08
CA ILE A 42 6.47 4.36 0.90
C ILE A 42 5.82 5.67 0.47
N VAL A 43 5.94 6.05 -0.81
CA VAL A 43 5.32 7.27 -1.35
C VAL A 43 3.80 7.21 -1.24
N ILE A 44 3.18 6.07 -1.58
CA ILE A 44 1.73 5.88 -1.46
C ILE A 44 1.29 5.95 0.01
N ALA A 45 2.04 5.34 0.93
CA ALA A 45 1.75 5.38 2.36
C ALA A 45 1.86 6.81 2.93
N LEU A 46 2.90 7.55 2.56
CA LEU A 46 3.07 8.95 2.95
C LEU A 46 1.95 9.84 2.39
N TYR A 47 1.57 9.63 1.13
CA TYR A 47 0.45 10.34 0.53
C TYR A 47 -0.86 10.04 1.28
N SER A 48 -1.14 8.76 1.54
CA SER A 48 -2.32 8.34 2.31
C SER A 48 -2.33 8.95 3.71
N LEU A 49 -1.20 8.95 4.42
CA LEU A 49 -1.09 9.58 5.75
C LEU A 49 -1.34 11.08 5.66
N SER A 50 -0.75 11.78 4.68
CA SER A 50 -0.97 13.22 4.51
C SER A 50 -2.45 13.57 4.29
N THR A 51 -3.19 12.73 3.57
CA THR A 51 -4.64 12.95 3.38
C THR A 51 -5.45 12.74 4.65
N ILE A 52 -5.00 11.88 5.56
CA ILE A 52 -5.63 11.66 6.87
C ILE A 52 -5.31 12.85 7.79
N PHE A 53 -4.02 13.20 7.94
CA PHE A 53 -3.60 14.30 8.80
C PHE A 53 -4.16 15.66 8.37
N LYS A 54 -4.27 15.91 7.06
CA LYS A 54 -4.87 17.16 6.56
C LYS A 54 -6.35 17.28 6.92
N ARG A 55 -7.04 16.15 7.02
CA ARG A 55 -8.45 16.10 7.41
C ARG A 55 -8.67 16.32 8.91
N GLU A 56 -7.65 16.06 9.72
CA GLU A 56 -7.67 16.19 11.18
C GLU A 56 -7.22 17.59 11.65
N TYR A 57 -6.61 18.39 10.76
CA TYR A 57 -6.19 19.77 11.02
C TYR A 57 -7.19 20.83 10.52
N ASP A 58 -8.15 20.44 9.67
CA ASP A 58 -9.22 21.31 9.14
C ASP A 58 -10.56 21.15 9.92
N GLU A 59 -10.59 20.33 10.97
CA GLU A 59 -11.69 20.25 11.97
C GLU A 59 -11.30 21.02 13.26
#